data_AF-A0A7K3ZXF7-F1
#
_entry.id   AF-A0A7K3ZXF7-F1
#
_cell.length_a   1.000
_cell.length_b   1.000
_cell.length_c   1.000
_cell.angle_alpha   90.00
_cell.angle_beta   90.00
_cell.angle_gamma   90.00
#
_symmetry.space_group_name_H-M   'P 1'
#
loop_
_entity.id
_entity.type
_entity.pdbx_description
1 polymer ?
#
loop_
_entity_poly.entity_id
_entity_poly.type
_entity_poly.pdbx_seq_one_letter_code
_entity_poly.pdbx_strand_id
1 'polypeptide(L)'
;MSEKDAAMKSIAHSPISSHINTAFIERNNLTIRERNRRLTRKTLGFSKRKKLLISSLNIYFGIYHFVKTHKGLRTQIDQKERKWMQRTPMMAAGITDHVWTLSELINLYVFSWRVLPLAFGDYPVLSVPMLPVLS
;
A
#
# COMPACT_ATOMS: atom_id res chain seq x y z
N MET A 1 11.15 -22.93 16.03
CA MET A 1 10.74 -23.06 14.61
C MET A 1 11.59 -22.09 13.82
N SER A 2 12.44 -22.57 12.90
CA SER A 2 13.41 -21.69 12.22
C SER A 2 12.67 -20.72 11.31
N GLU A 3 13.14 -19.47 11.24
CA GLU A 3 12.54 -18.39 10.43
C GLU A 3 12.43 -18.78 8.94
N LYS A 4 13.36 -19.63 8.49
CA LYS A 4 13.37 -20.23 7.13
C LYS A 4 12.22 -21.21 6.90
N ASP A 5 11.83 -21.98 7.92
CA ASP A 5 10.75 -22.95 7.82
C ASP A 5 9.40 -22.24 7.67
N ALA A 6 9.24 -21.10 8.35
CA ALA A 6 8.04 -20.27 8.24
C ALA A 6 7.89 -19.66 6.83
N ALA A 7 8.98 -19.16 6.25
CA ALA A 7 8.99 -18.64 4.89
C ALA A 7 8.69 -19.73 3.85
N MET A 8 9.25 -20.93 4.02
CA MET A 8 8.99 -22.05 3.11
C MET A 8 7.51 -22.47 3.17
N LYS A 9 6.91 -22.46 4.37
CA LYS A 9 5.49 -22.78 4.56
C LYS A 9 4.59 -21.76 3.88
N SER A 10 4.88 -20.46 3.94
CA SER A 10 4.04 -19.45 3.28
C SER A 10 4.11 -19.54 1.76
N ILE A 11 5.28 -19.86 1.20
CA ILE A 11 5.48 -20.01 -0.25
C ILE A 11 4.75 -21.22 -0.80
N ALA A 12 4.69 -22.32 -0.06
CA ALA A 12 3.95 -23.51 -0.46
C ALA A 12 2.45 -23.24 -0.71
N HIS A 13 1.89 -22.20 -0.09
CA HIS A 13 0.48 -21.80 -0.25
C HIS A 13 0.29 -20.67 -1.28
N SER A 14 1.36 -20.16 -1.91
CA SER A 14 1.29 -19.04 -2.85
C SER A 14 0.77 -19.50 -4.22
N PRO A 15 -0.23 -18.83 -4.80
CA PRO A 15 -0.75 -19.18 -6.13
C PRO A 15 0.15 -18.74 -7.29
N ILE A 16 1.22 -17.97 -7.02
CA ILE A 16 2.02 -17.29 -8.06
C ILE A 16 3.35 -17.98 -8.31
N SER A 17 4.04 -18.44 -7.27
CA SER A 17 5.36 -19.07 -7.42
C SER A 17 5.70 -19.92 -6.19
N SER A 18 6.35 -21.05 -6.45
CA SER A 18 6.94 -21.95 -5.44
C SER A 18 8.41 -21.66 -5.13
N HIS A 19 9.02 -20.67 -5.79
CA HIS A 19 10.43 -20.33 -5.63
C HIS A 19 10.61 -18.96 -4.94
N ILE A 20 11.62 -18.84 -4.08
CA ILE A 20 11.97 -17.58 -3.42
C ILE A 20 12.64 -16.66 -4.44
N ASN A 21 11.96 -15.56 -4.81
CA ASN A 21 12.53 -14.53 -5.67
C ASN A 21 12.46 -13.15 -4.99
N THR A 22 13.59 -12.43 -4.94
CA THR A 22 13.70 -11.09 -4.35
C THR A 22 13.35 -9.96 -5.30
N ALA A 23 13.25 -10.22 -6.62
CA ALA A 23 13.05 -9.21 -7.65
C ALA A 23 11.81 -8.33 -7.43
N PHE A 24 10.73 -8.89 -6.87
CA PHE A 24 9.52 -8.12 -6.55
C PHE A 24 9.74 -7.14 -5.41
N ILE A 25 10.44 -7.58 -4.36
CA ILE A 25 10.78 -6.75 -3.19
C ILE A 25 11.76 -5.64 -3.62
N GLU A 26 12.75 -5.98 -4.43
CA GLU A 26 13.72 -5.02 -4.96
C GLU A 26 13.07 -3.96 -5.85
N ARG A 27 12.16 -4.36 -6.75
CA ARG A 27 11.40 -3.43 -7.59
C ARG A 27 10.48 -2.52 -6.77
N ASN A 28 9.85 -3.07 -5.74
CA ASN A 28 9.06 -2.26 -4.80
C ASN A 28 9.96 -1.24 -4.08
N ASN A 29 11.11 -1.68 -3.54
CA ASN A 29 12.07 -0.80 -2.88
C ASN A 29 12.54 0.34 -3.78
N LEU A 30 12.82 0.05 -5.07
CA LEU A 30 13.16 1.08 -6.05
C LEU A 30 12.03 2.09 -6.22
N THR A 31 10.79 1.61 -6.39
CA THR A 31 9.61 2.45 -6.59
C THR A 31 9.34 3.37 -5.41
N ILE A 32 9.51 2.86 -4.18
CA ILE A 32 9.33 3.67 -2.97
C ILE A 32 10.42 4.75 -2.89
N ARG A 33 11.69 4.42 -3.20
CA ARG A 33 12.78 5.41 -3.22
C ARG A 33 12.59 6.49 -4.28
N GLU A 34 12.16 6.10 -5.48
CA GLU A 34 11.91 7.04 -6.57
C GLU A 34 10.81 8.05 -6.21
N ARG A 35 9.74 7.55 -5.57
CA ARG A 35 8.57 8.37 -5.24
C ARG A 35 8.68 9.09 -3.90
N ASN A 36 9.65 8.74 -3.05
CA ASN A 36 9.88 9.37 -1.76
C ASN A 36 11.36 9.76 -1.57
N ARG A 37 11.66 11.05 -1.79
CA ARG A 37 13.02 11.61 -1.63
C ARG A 37 13.59 11.46 -0.21
N ARG A 38 12.78 11.16 0.81
CA ARG A 38 13.26 10.89 2.17
C ARG A 38 14.03 9.58 2.27
N LEU A 39 13.88 8.68 1.30
CA LEU A 39 14.57 7.39 1.25
C LEU A 39 15.77 7.36 0.28
N THR A 40 16.07 8.49 -0.36
CA THR A 40 17.23 8.61 -1.25
C THR A 40 18.39 9.28 -0.53
N ARG A 41 19.62 8.89 -0.91
CA ARG A 41 20.85 9.43 -0.32
C ARG A 41 21.12 10.84 -0.86
N LYS A 42 21.64 11.74 -0.01
CA LYS A 42 22.03 13.13 -0.37
C LYS A 42 20.87 13.97 -0.93
N THR A 43 19.76 14.06 -0.21
CA THR A 43 18.67 14.98 -0.54
C THR A 43 18.43 16.00 0.57
N LEU A 44 17.92 17.18 0.20
CA LEU A 44 17.47 18.19 1.16
C LEU A 44 16.16 17.78 1.86
N GLY A 45 15.43 16.81 1.30
CA GLY A 45 14.13 16.37 1.79
C GLY A 45 14.23 15.19 2.77
N PHE A 46 15.14 15.22 3.75
CA PHE A 46 15.26 14.17 4.76
C PHE A 46 14.37 14.44 5.99
N SER A 47 13.97 13.38 6.68
CA SER A 47 13.22 13.48 7.93
C SER A 47 14.16 13.51 9.14
N LYS A 48 14.02 14.53 10.00
CA LYS A 48 14.81 14.65 11.26
C LYS A 48 14.34 13.71 12.38
N ARG A 49 13.09 13.22 12.31
CA ARG A 49 12.48 12.32 13.30
C ARG A 49 11.88 11.10 12.59
N LYS A 50 12.03 9.91 13.19
CA LYS A 50 11.45 8.65 12.68
C LYS A 50 9.94 8.77 12.45
N LYS A 51 9.22 9.43 13.37
CA LYS A 51 7.78 9.67 13.23
C LYS A 51 7.41 10.38 11.93
N LEU A 52 8.15 11.41 11.53
CA LEU A 52 7.90 12.15 10.28
C LEU A 52 8.19 11.31 9.03
N LEU A 53 9.20 10.43 9.09
CA LEU A 53 9.45 9.46 8.02
C LEU A 53 8.28 8.48 7.87
N ILE A 54 7.81 7.92 8.99
CA ILE A 54 6.66 7.00 9.02
C ILE A 54 5.41 7.69 8.48
N SER A 55 5.08 8.90 8.94
CA SER A 55 3.94 9.66 8.42
C SER A 55 4.02 9.90 6.92
N SER A 56 5.21 10.25 6.40
CA SER A 56 5.40 10.39 4.95
C SER A 56 5.22 9.07 4.20
N LEU A 57 5.66 7.95 4.76
CA LEU A 57 5.49 6.63 4.17
C LEU A 57 4.01 6.23 4.16
N ASN A 58 3.28 6.47 5.25
CA ASN A 58 1.86 6.18 5.34
C ASN A 58 1.06 6.94 4.27
N ILE A 59 1.32 8.24 4.09
CA ILE A 59 0.70 9.03 3.02
C ILE A 59 1.03 8.44 1.65
N TYR A 60 2.30 8.10 1.40
CA TYR A 60 2.73 7.50 0.15
C TYR A 60 2.00 6.17 -0.13
N PHE A 61 1.97 5.25 0.85
CA PHE A 61 1.29 3.97 0.70
C PHE A 61 -0.22 4.15 0.53
N GLY A 62 -0.84 5.10 1.24
CA GLY A 62 -2.24 5.45 1.05
C GLY A 62 -2.53 5.86 -0.39
N ILE A 63 -1.72 6.76 -0.94
CA ILE A 63 -1.88 7.20 -2.34
C ILE A 63 -1.64 6.04 -3.32
N TYR A 64 -0.62 5.22 -3.10
CA TYR A 64 -0.29 4.10 -3.98
C TYR A 64 -1.39 3.02 -4.03
N HIS A 65 -2.00 2.74 -2.88
CA HIS A 65 -2.98 1.67 -2.69
C HIS A 65 -4.43 2.09 -3.01
N PHE A 66 -4.83 3.33 -2.70
CA PHE A 66 -6.22 3.77 -2.81
C PHE A 66 -6.50 4.73 -3.97
N VAL A 67 -5.55 5.60 -4.30
CA VAL A 67 -5.76 6.70 -5.27
C VAL A 67 -5.16 6.37 -6.65
N LYS A 68 -3.95 5.81 -6.67
CA LYS A 68 -3.22 5.58 -7.91
C LYS A 68 -3.68 4.29 -8.60
N THR A 69 -4.16 4.44 -9.84
CA THR A 69 -4.48 3.30 -10.71
C THR A 69 -3.23 2.78 -11.41
N HIS A 70 -3.13 1.45 -11.59
CA HIS A 70 -1.96 0.81 -12.19
C HIS A 70 -2.34 0.07 -13.46
N LYS A 71 -1.48 0.18 -14.49
CA LYS A 71 -1.75 -0.45 -15.79
C LYS A 71 -1.87 -1.97 -15.71
N GLY A 72 -1.02 -2.61 -14.90
CA GLY A 72 -1.01 -4.06 -14.74
C GLY A 72 -2.19 -4.63 -13.95
N LEU A 73 -3.01 -3.79 -13.30
CA LEU A 73 -4.19 -4.23 -12.55
C LEU A 73 -5.49 -4.00 -13.32
N ARG A 74 -5.43 -3.46 -14.54
CA ARG A 74 -6.61 -3.17 -15.33
C ARG A 74 -7.30 -4.47 -15.74
N THR A 75 -8.62 -4.45 -15.70
CA THR A 75 -9.44 -5.57 -16.18
C THR A 75 -10.19 -5.11 -17.43
N GLN A 76 -10.27 -5.97 -18.44
CA GLN A 76 -10.99 -5.67 -19.67
C GLN A 76 -12.50 -5.70 -19.39
N ILE A 77 -13.21 -4.64 -19.82
CA ILE A 77 -14.67 -4.51 -19.60
C ILE A 77 -15.44 -5.16 -20.75
N ASP A 78 -14.98 -4.93 -21.97
CA ASP A 78 -15.60 -5.47 -23.18
C ASP A 78 -14.54 -6.15 -24.05
N GLN A 79 -14.91 -7.29 -24.64
CA GLN A 79 -14.05 -8.04 -25.54
C GLN A 79 -14.02 -7.43 -26.95
N LYS A 80 -15.10 -6.75 -27.35
CA LYS A 80 -15.24 -6.16 -28.70
C LYS A 80 -14.60 -4.78 -28.77
N GLU A 81 -14.77 -3.94 -27.76
CA GLU A 81 -14.13 -2.64 -27.65
C GLU A 81 -12.88 -2.69 -26.75
N ARG A 82 -11.84 -1.89 -27.05
CA ARG A 82 -10.62 -1.78 -26.21
C ARG A 82 -10.87 -0.96 -24.93
N LYS A 83 -11.90 -1.31 -24.16
CA LYS A 83 -12.29 -0.64 -22.90
C LYS A 83 -11.69 -1.36 -21.69
N TRP A 84 -10.97 -0.60 -20.86
CA TRP A 84 -10.27 -1.09 -19.68
C TRP A 84 -10.77 -0.42 -18.41
N MET A 85 -11.17 -1.22 -17.42
CA MET A 85 -11.45 -0.75 -16.08
C MET A 85 -10.14 -0.43 -15.37
N GLN A 86 -9.98 0.82 -14.93
CA GLN A 86 -8.87 1.19 -14.07
C GLN A 86 -9.09 0.64 -12.67
N ARG A 87 -8.05 0.05 -12.08
CA ARG A 87 -8.09 -0.50 -10.72
C ARG A 87 -6.87 -0.07 -9.92
N THR A 88 -7.09 0.14 -8.64
CA THR A 88 -6.02 0.31 -7.64
C THR A 88 -5.69 -1.04 -7.00
N PRO A 89 -4.56 -1.16 -6.26
CA PRO A 89 -4.22 -2.39 -5.56
C PRO A 89 -5.28 -2.81 -4.54
N MET A 90 -5.93 -1.87 -3.84
CA MET A 90 -6.98 -2.20 -2.87
C MET A 90 -8.27 -2.66 -3.55
N MET A 91 -8.56 -2.15 -4.75
CA MET A 91 -9.61 -2.71 -5.59
C MET A 91 -9.26 -4.09 -6.13
N ALA A 92 -7.99 -4.36 -6.43
CA ALA A 92 -7.52 -5.69 -6.83
C ALA A 92 -7.65 -6.71 -5.69
N ALA A 93 -7.38 -6.27 -4.46
CA ALA A 93 -7.52 -7.07 -3.24
C ALA A 93 -8.98 -7.21 -2.74
N GLY A 94 -9.95 -6.49 -3.33
CA GLY A 94 -11.36 -6.52 -2.92
C GLY A 94 -11.66 -5.77 -1.62
N ILE A 95 -10.77 -4.88 -1.18
CA ILE A 95 -10.95 -4.10 0.05
C ILE A 95 -11.75 -2.82 -0.23
N THR A 96 -11.65 -2.29 -1.44
CA THR A 96 -12.45 -1.14 -1.90
C THR A 96 -13.06 -1.41 -3.27
N ASP A 97 -14.17 -0.76 -3.56
CA ASP A 97 -14.95 -0.90 -4.79
C ASP A 97 -14.71 0.23 -5.80
N HIS A 98 -14.08 1.33 -5.37
CA HIS A 98 -13.79 2.50 -6.20
C HIS A 98 -12.36 3.02 -6.03
N VAL A 99 -11.96 3.90 -6.95
CA VAL A 99 -10.71 4.68 -6.86
C VAL A 99 -10.97 5.86 -5.95
N TRP A 100 -10.19 5.97 -4.87
CA TRP A 100 -10.37 7.05 -3.91
C TRP A 100 -9.83 8.36 -4.46
N THR A 101 -10.47 9.46 -4.09
CA THR A 101 -9.91 10.80 -4.25
C THR A 101 -8.87 11.07 -3.16
N LEU A 102 -7.97 12.02 -3.42
CA LEU A 102 -6.99 12.44 -2.41
C LEU A 102 -7.68 13.01 -1.16
N SER A 103 -8.82 13.69 -1.33
CA SER A 103 -9.61 14.25 -0.24
C SER A 103 -10.20 13.16 0.66
N GLU A 104 -10.77 12.10 0.10
CA GLU A 104 -11.27 10.94 0.86
C GLU A 104 -10.15 10.29 1.68
N LEU A 105 -8.98 10.11 1.07
CA LEU A 105 -7.82 9.55 1.76
C LEU A 105 -7.39 10.44 2.93
N ILE A 106 -7.27 11.75 2.73
CA ILE A 106 -6.86 12.69 3.79
C ILE A 106 -7.91 12.74 4.89
N ASN A 107 -9.20 12.77 4.54
CA ASN A 107 -10.28 12.76 5.51
C ASN A 107 -10.23 11.51 6.39
N LEU A 108 -9.95 10.34 5.82
CA LEU A 108 -9.72 9.12 6.59
C LEU A 108 -8.56 9.26 7.58
N TYR A 109 -7.42 9.76 7.12
CA TYR A 109 -6.24 9.96 7.97
C TYR A 109 -6.49 10.96 9.10
N VAL A 110 -7.11 12.11 8.79
CA VAL A 110 -7.43 13.16 9.76
C VAL A 110 -8.46 12.67 10.76
N PHE A 111 -9.49 11.94 10.30
CA PHE A 111 -10.47 11.33 11.18
C PHE A 111 -9.78 10.35 12.13
N SER A 112 -9.02 9.37 11.60
CA SER A 112 -8.27 8.39 12.38
C SER A 112 -7.33 9.03 13.42
N TRP A 113 -6.61 10.09 13.06
CA TRP A 113 -5.72 10.82 13.98
C TRP A 113 -6.47 11.63 15.04
N ARG A 114 -7.67 12.12 14.73
CA ARG A 114 -8.47 12.93 15.65
C ARG A 114 -9.20 12.09 16.70
N VAL A 115 -9.63 10.86 16.36
CA VAL A 115 -10.36 9.98 17.30
C VAL A 115 -9.45 9.08 18.15
N LEU A 116 -8.19 8.84 17.76
CA LEU A 116 -7.26 7.98 18.53
C LEU A 116 -5.88 8.64 18.72
N PRO A 117 -5.72 9.61 19.65
CA PRO A 117 -4.42 10.18 19.98
C PRO A 117 -3.47 9.23 20.70
N LEU A 118 -3.96 8.09 21.22
CA LEU A 118 -3.26 7.28 22.23
C LEU A 118 -2.60 5.99 21.72
N ALA A 119 -2.74 5.61 20.45
CA ALA A 119 -2.31 4.28 19.97
C ALA A 119 -1.22 4.29 18.86
N PHE A 120 -0.56 5.42 18.56
CA PHE A 120 0.50 5.49 17.54
C PHE A 120 1.92 5.20 18.09
N GLY A 121 2.01 4.29 19.06
CA GLY A 121 3.29 3.70 19.51
C GLY A 121 3.70 2.51 18.66
N ASP A 122 2.76 1.59 18.42
CA ASP A 122 3.05 0.28 17.83
C ASP A 122 1.91 -0.15 16.90
N TYR A 123 1.99 0.22 15.62
CA TYR A 123 1.25 -0.50 14.59
C TYR A 123 2.22 -1.48 13.91
N PRO A 124 2.10 -2.79 14.14
CA PRO A 124 2.62 -3.73 13.18
C PRO A 124 1.83 -3.52 11.87
N VAL A 125 2.55 -3.52 10.77
CA VAL A 125 2.03 -3.39 9.41
C VAL A 125 0.76 -4.26 9.24
N LEU A 126 -0.37 -3.62 8.92
CA LEU A 126 -1.67 -4.21 8.52
C LEU A 126 -2.64 -4.70 9.62
N SER A 127 -3.18 -3.79 10.43
CA SER A 127 -4.56 -3.94 10.93
C SER A 127 -5.39 -2.74 10.49
N VAL A 128 -5.99 -2.83 9.30
CA VAL A 128 -7.00 -1.86 8.86
C VAL A 128 -8.22 -2.06 9.77
N PRO A 129 -8.64 -1.06 10.58
CA PRO A 129 -9.92 -1.15 11.23
C PRO A 129 -10.99 -1.09 10.13
N MET A 130 -11.80 -2.14 10.05
CA MET A 130 -13.02 -2.18 9.24
C MET A 130 -13.84 -0.93 9.60
N LEU A 131 -13.86 0.07 8.71
CA LEU A 131 -14.67 1.27 8.93
C LEU A 131 -16.16 0.89 8.83
N PRO A 132 -17.04 1.47 9.65
CA PRO A 132 -18.46 1.28 9.48
C PRO A 132 -18.87 1.96 8.17
N VAL A 133 -19.52 1.19 7.31
CA VAL A 133 -20.27 1.72 6.17
C VAL A 133 -21.35 2.62 6.75
N LEU A 134 -21.21 3.93 6.59
CA LEU A 134 -22.30 4.87 6.84
C LEU A 134 -23.26 4.78 5.65
N SER A 135 -24.44 4.20 5.92
CA SER A 135 -25.64 4.21 5.09
C SER A 135 -26.18 5.62 4.90
#